data_AF-A0A0R3PLZ6-F1
#
_entry.id   AF-A0A0R3PLZ6-F1
#
_cell.length_a   1.000
_cell.length_b   1.000
_cell.length_c   1.000
_cell.angle_alpha   90.00
_cell.angle_beta   90.00
_cell.angle_gamma   90.00
#
_symmetry.space_group_name_H-M   'P 1'
#
loop_
_entity.id
_entity.type
_entity.pdbx_description
1 polymer ?
#
loop_
_entity_poly.entity_id
_entity_poly.type
_entity_poly.pdbx_seq_one_letter_code
_entity_poly.pdbx_strand_id
1 'polypeptide(L)'
;MMKLPDVRAADLVMEKTDRLLLGASLTIISLSFLIIYIPVLVVFFANKEFRRAWGYVIMMHIGVTDVMQLMIHAYSGVLVATDINLDMHTEKVW
;
A
#
# COMPACT_ATOMS: atom_id res chain seq x y z
N MET A 1 -44.05 10.18 10.45
CA MET A 1 -43.25 10.01 9.22
C MET A 1 -41.93 10.76 9.41
N MET A 2 -40.83 10.01 9.33
CA MET A 2 -39.55 10.37 8.69
C MET A 2 -38.82 11.67 9.10
N LYS A 3 -37.71 11.48 9.84
CA LYS A 3 -36.54 12.37 9.83
C LYS A 3 -35.28 11.49 10.00
N LEU A 4 -34.90 10.77 8.95
CA LEU A 4 -33.69 9.94 8.90
C LEU A 4 -32.79 10.20 7.66
N PRO A 5 -32.41 11.44 7.32
CA PRO A 5 -31.34 11.70 6.35
C PRO A 5 -29.94 11.86 6.98
N ASP A 6 -29.83 12.25 8.26
CA ASP A 6 -28.56 12.70 8.85
C ASP A 6 -27.61 11.56 9.26
N VAL A 7 -28.14 10.50 9.88
CA VAL A 7 -27.35 9.34 10.33
C VAL A 7 -26.71 8.62 9.14
N ARG A 8 -27.46 8.46 8.04
CA ARG A 8 -27.00 7.76 6.84
C ARG A 8 -25.88 8.50 6.11
N ALA A 9 -25.89 9.83 6.17
CA ALA A 9 -24.82 10.66 5.62
C ALA A 9 -23.55 10.57 6.48
N ALA A 10 -23.68 10.55 7.80
CA ALA A 10 -22.55 10.36 8.71
C ALA A 10 -21.85 9.00 8.51
N ASP A 11 -22.63 7.92 8.34
CA ASP A 11 -22.08 6.58 8.08
C ASP A 11 -21.28 6.52 6.77
N LEU A 12 -21.78 7.17 5.71
CA LEU A 12 -21.10 7.24 4.41
C LEU A 12 -19.79 8.04 4.47
N VAL A 13 -19.79 9.16 5.20
CA VAL A 13 -18.58 9.98 5.38
C VAL A 13 -17.52 9.22 6.19
N MET A 14 -17.94 8.49 7.22
CA MET A 14 -17.05 7.67 8.03
C MET A 14 -16.44 6.53 7.20
N GLU A 15 -17.26 5.81 6.43
CA GLU A 15 -16.78 4.74 5.54
C GLU A 15 -15.76 5.25 4.50
N LYS A 16 -16.02 6.40 3.88
CA LYS A 16 -15.08 7.04 2.93
C LYS A 16 -13.77 7.41 3.61
N THR A 17 -13.82 7.94 4.84
CA THR A 17 -12.65 8.33 5.61
C THR A 17 -11.80 7.11 5.97
N ASP A 18 -12.43 6.02 6.41
CA ASP A 18 -11.75 4.77 6.76
C ASP A 18 -11.06 4.15 5.55
N ARG A 19 -11.72 4.11 4.39
CA ARG A 19 -11.14 3.58 3.16
C ARG A 19 -9.95 4.43 2.67
N LEU A 20 -10.03 5.74 2.81
CA LEU A 20 -8.94 6.65 2.43
C LEU A 20 -7.74 6.51 3.37
N LEU A 21 -8.00 6.39 4.68
CA LEU A 21 -6.97 6.14 5.68
C LEU A 21 -6.28 4.80 5.43
N LEU A 22 -7.03 3.75 5.11
CA LEU A 22 -6.49 2.43 4.77
C LEU A 22 -5.62 2.48 3.49
N GLY A 23 -6.11 3.10 2.42
CA GLY A 23 -5.35 3.23 1.16
C GLY A 23 -4.05 4.03 1.36
N ALA A 24 -4.13 5.15 2.06
CA ALA A 24 -2.97 6.00 2.34
C ALA A 24 -1.95 5.31 3.25
N SER A 25 -2.39 4.71 4.36
CA SER A 25 -1.50 4.01 5.30
C SER A 25 -0.81 2.81 4.64
N LEU A 26 -1.55 2.00 3.87
CA LEU A 26 -0.97 0.87 3.12
C LEU A 26 0.11 1.35 2.14
N THR A 27 -0.15 2.44 1.41
CA THR A 27 0.81 3.02 0.47
C THR A 27 2.07 3.51 1.18
N ILE A 28 1.92 4.29 2.25
CA ILE A 28 3.03 4.88 3.00
C ILE A 28 3.91 3.79 3.64
N ILE A 29 3.28 2.78 4.26
CA ILE A 29 4.00 1.67 4.88
C ILE A 29 4.76 0.88 3.82
N SER A 30 4.11 0.59 2.68
CA SER A 30 4.73 -0.18 1.60
C SER A 30 5.96 0.53 1.05
N LEU A 31 5.88 1.84 0.80
CA LEU A 31 7.01 2.64 0.31
C LEU A 31 8.15 2.71 1.33
N SER A 32 7.84 2.86 2.62
CA SER A 32 8.83 2.89 3.70
C SER A 32 9.66 1.61 3.74
N PHE A 33 9.01 0.44 3.66
CA PHE A 33 9.72 -0.84 3.63
C PHE A 33 10.53 -1.03 2.35
N LEU A 34 10.05 -0.52 1.21
CA LEU A 34 10.75 -0.59 -0.07
C LEU A 34 12.10 0.14 -0.03
N ILE A 35 12.16 1.30 0.63
CA ILE A 35 13.40 2.07 0.85
C ILE A 35 14.43 1.27 1.67
N ILE A 36 13.97 0.44 2.61
CA ILE A 36 14.86 -0.39 3.44
C ILE A 36 15.30 -1.64 2.69
N TYR A 37 14.41 -2.27 1.93
CA TYR A 37 14.69 -3.56 1.26
C TYR A 37 15.61 -3.43 0.05
N ILE A 38 15.50 -2.35 -0.75
CA ILE A 38 16.36 -2.13 -1.92
C ILE A 38 17.86 -2.17 -1.55
N PRO A 39 18.38 -1.38 -0.59
CA PRO A 39 19.80 -1.39 -0.26
C PRO A 39 20.26 -2.73 0.30
N VAL A 40 19.41 -3.42 1.08
CA VAL A 40 19.69 -4.77 1.57
C VAL A 40 19.89 -5.74 0.40
N LEU A 41 18.98 -5.75 -0.57
CA LEU A 41 19.10 -6.57 -1.78
C LEU A 41 20.34 -6.22 -2.61
N VAL A 42 20.66 -4.93 -2.74
CA VAL A 42 21.87 -4.48 -3.44
C VAL A 42 23.14 -4.99 -2.77
N VAL A 43 23.21 -4.96 -1.44
CA VAL A 43 24.36 -5.50 -0.68
C VAL A 43 24.50 -7.01 -0.87
N PHE A 44 23.38 -7.75 -0.83
CA PHE A 44 23.38 -9.19 -1.11
C PHE A 44 23.78 -9.52 -2.56
N PHE A 45 23.42 -8.66 -3.52
CA PHE A 45 23.74 -8.88 -4.93
C PHE A 45 25.18 -8.46 -5.31
N ALA A 46 25.70 -7.38 -4.72
CA ALA A 46 27.03 -6.86 -5.04
C ALA A 46 28.15 -7.80 -4.53
N ASN A 47 27.94 -8.42 -3.37
CA ASN A 47 28.97 -9.24 -2.73
C ASN A 47 28.86 -10.71 -3.17
N LYS A 48 29.84 -11.15 -3.96
CA LYS A 48 29.97 -12.55 -4.44
C LYS A 48 30.02 -13.58 -3.30
N GLU A 49 30.50 -13.18 -2.13
CA GLU A 49 30.69 -14.04 -0.97
C GLU A 49 29.35 -14.51 -0.37
N PHE A 50 28.33 -13.66 -0.33
CA PHE A 50 27.00 -14.05 0.13
C PHE A 50 26.32 -15.02 -0.82
N ARG A 51 26.59 -14.98 -2.13
CA ARG A 51 26.01 -15.93 -3.10
C ARG A 51 26.54 -17.36 -2.98
N ARG A 52 27.60 -17.59 -2.19
CA ARG A 52 28.22 -18.90 -2.05
C ARG A 52 27.49 -19.80 -1.06
N ALA A 53 26.78 -19.23 -0.08
CA ALA A 53 25.99 -20.00 0.87
C ALA A 53 24.52 -20.07 0.44
N TRP A 54 23.97 -21.28 0.37
CA TRP A 54 22.57 -21.52 0.01
C TRP A 54 21.57 -20.75 0.87
N GLY A 55 21.87 -20.52 2.16
CA GLY A 55 21.00 -19.75 3.06
C GLY A 55 20.82 -18.30 2.61
N TYR A 56 21.88 -17.62 2.17
CA TYR A 56 21.80 -16.26 1.68
C TYR A 56 21.12 -16.17 0.31
N VAL A 57 21.25 -17.21 -0.53
CA VAL A 57 20.52 -17.29 -1.81
C VAL A 57 19.01 -17.38 -1.56
N ILE A 58 18.57 -18.21 -0.61
CA ILE A 58 17.16 -18.30 -0.21
C ILE A 58 16.67 -16.97 0.36
N MET A 59 17.46 -16.35 1.25
CA MET A 59 17.15 -15.04 1.83
C MET A 59 16.99 -13.95 0.76
N MET A 60 17.82 -13.98 -0.29
CA MET A 60 17.69 -13.06 -1.42
C MET A 60 16.38 -13.29 -2.20
N HIS A 61 16.00 -14.54 -2.47
CA HIS A 61 14.74 -14.83 -3.17
C HIS A 61 13.51 -14.40 -2.35
N ILE A 62 13.55 -14.61 -1.03
CA ILE A 62 12.51 -14.12 -0.12
C ILE A 62 12.44 -12.60 -0.19
N GLY A 63 13.58 -11.90 -0.09
CA GLY A 63 13.62 -10.44 -0.17
C GLY A 63 13.11 -9.88 -1.51
N VAL A 64 13.44 -10.54 -2.64
CA VAL A 64 12.90 -10.15 -3.96
C VAL A 64 11.38 -10.35 -4.00
N THR A 65 10.89 -11.47 -3.48
CA THR A 65 9.45 -11.76 -3.42
C THR A 65 8.71 -10.74 -2.55
N ASP A 66 9.30 -10.35 -1.41
CA ASP A 66 8.73 -9.36 -0.49
C ASP A 66 8.67 -7.97 -1.14
N VAL A 67 9.71 -7.57 -1.88
CA VAL A 67 9.68 -6.33 -2.68
C VAL A 67 8.59 -6.37 -3.76
N MET A 68 8.40 -7.50 -4.45
CA MET A 68 7.30 -7.65 -5.40
C MET A 68 5.93 -7.53 -4.72
N GLN A 69 5.75 -8.07 -3.52
CA GLN A 69 4.51 -7.92 -2.75
C GLN A 69 4.29 -6.48 -2.29
N LEU A 70 5.33 -5.80 -1.79
CA LEU A 70 5.27 -4.38 -1.41
C LEU A 70 4.91 -3.47 -2.59
N MET A 71 5.42 -3.76 -3.79
CA MET A 71 5.02 -3.08 -5.03
C MET A 71 3.52 -3.23 -5.31
N ILE A 72 2.98 -4.44 -5.17
CA ILE A 72 1.55 -4.72 -5.35
C ILE A 72 0.71 -3.99 -4.30
N HIS A 73 1.14 -3.99 -3.03
CA HIS A 73 0.46 -3.27 -1.95
C HIS A 73 0.47 -1.76 -2.16
N ALA A 74 1.59 -1.19 -2.60
CA ALA A 74 1.67 0.24 -2.92
C ALA A 74 0.73 0.60 -4.08
N TYR A 75 0.71 -0.19 -5.15
CA TYR A 75 -0.20 0.02 -6.28
C TYR A 75 -1.67 -0.09 -5.87
N SER A 76 -2.03 -1.13 -5.10
CA SER A 76 -3.38 -1.32 -4.58
C SER A 76 -3.82 -0.17 -3.66
N GLY A 77 -2.93 0.29 -2.77
CA GLY A 77 -3.21 1.42 -1.88
C GLY A 77 -3.47 2.72 -2.65
N VAL A 78 -2.72 2.99 -3.72
CA VAL A 78 -2.93 4.14 -4.60
C VAL A 78 -4.26 4.03 -5.34
N LEU A 79 -4.61 2.85 -5.87
CA LEU A 79 -5.90 2.62 -6.51
C LEU A 79 -7.07 2.91 -5.57
N VAL A 80 -7.03 2.39 -4.34
CA VAL A 80 -8.07 2.65 -3.33
C VAL A 80 -8.16 4.14 -3.00
N ALA A 81 -7.03 4.83 -2.83
CA ALA A 81 -7.03 6.26 -2.51
C ALA A 81 -7.56 7.13 -3.67
N THR A 82 -7.28 6.75 -4.92
CA THR A 82 -7.69 7.50 -6.12
C THR A 82 -9.15 7.26 -6.50
N ASP A 83 -9.65 6.03 -6.35
CA ASP A 83 -11.06 5.68 -6.53
C ASP A 83 -11.98 6.55 -5.67
N ILE A 84 -11.61 6.74 -4.39
CA ILE A 84 -12.36 7.59 -3.44
C ILE A 84 -12.28 9.07 -3.85
N ASN A 85 -11.12 9.54 -4.30
CA ASN A 85 -10.96 10.94 -4.68
C ASN A 85 -11.76 11.31 -5.93
N LEU A 86 -11.89 10.39 -6.89
CA LEU A 86 -12.75 10.57 -8.06
C LEU A 86 -14.23 10.61 -7.67
N ASP A 87 -14.67 9.70 -6.79
CA ASP A 87 -16.05 9.67 -6.29
C ASP A 87 -16.44 10.99 -5.57
N MET A 88 -15.55 11.53 -4.74
CA MET A 88 -15.75 12.83 -4.08
C MET A 88 -15.87 13.99 -5.07
N HIS A 89 -15.15 13.94 -6.18
CA HIS A 89 -15.16 15.03 -7.17
C HIS A 89 -16.42 14.97 -8.04
N THR A 90 -16.96 13.79 -8.31
CA THR A 90 -18.24 13.63 -9.02
C THR A 90 -19.44 14.04 -8.16
N GLU A 91 -19.42 13.78 -6.86
CA GLU A 91 -20.52 14.15 -5.95
C GLU A 91 -20.64 15.67 -5.75
N LYS A 92 -19.54 16.43 -5.87
CA LYS A 92 -19.56 17.90 -5.75
C LYS A 92 -20.02 18.65 -7.00
N VAL A 93 -20.10 17.98 -8.14
CA VAL A 93 -20.37 18.62 -9.44
C VAL A 93 -21.85 18.52 -9.83
N TRP A 94 -22.63 17.68 -9.16
CA TRP A 94 -24.08 17.51 -9.35
C TRP A 94 -24.86 18.01 -8.13
#